data_AF-A0A952XWR3-F1
#
_entry.id   AF-A0A952XWR3-F1
#
_cell.length_a   1.000
_cell.length_b   1.000
_cell.length_c   1.000
_cell.angle_alpha   90.00
_cell.angle_beta   90.00
_cell.angle_gamma   90.00
#
_symmetry.space_group_name_H-M   'P 1'
#
loop_
_entity.id
_entity.type
_entity.pdbx_description
1 polymer ?
#
loop_
_entity_poly.entity_id
_entity_poly.type
_entity_poly.pdbx_seq_one_letter_code
_entity_poly.pdbx_strand_id
1 'polypeptide(L)'
;MTHLRASTTMSPAEIMARYGCPIDPEKTNHLPFSEREALFQYSKMIARWRAELRDLEAELAADPFGGRYHSTVRRIEELRALIGALFQFVRPYQR
;
A
#
# COMPACT_ATOMS: atom_id res chain seq x y z
N MET A 1 29.39 15.40 9.56
CA MET A 1 28.68 14.12 9.62
C MET A 1 27.36 14.28 8.87
N THR A 2 27.37 14.01 7.58
CA THR A 2 26.18 14.11 6.73
C THR A 2 25.32 12.90 7.02
N HIS A 3 24.12 13.12 7.55
CA HIS A 3 23.15 12.06 7.80
C HIS A 3 22.90 11.29 6.50
N LEU A 4 23.40 10.06 6.44
CA LEU A 4 22.91 9.05 5.50
C LEU A 4 21.41 8.89 5.80
N ARG A 5 20.55 9.60 5.06
CA ARG A 5 19.17 9.14 4.88
C ARG A 5 19.29 7.83 4.12
N ALA A 6 19.35 6.73 4.86
CA ALA A 6 19.04 5.43 4.32
C ALA A 6 17.62 5.52 3.78
N SER A 7 17.50 5.83 2.49
CA SER A 7 16.33 5.46 1.72
C SER A 7 16.41 3.94 1.64
N THR A 8 15.98 3.25 2.71
CA THR A 8 15.86 1.80 2.69
C THR A 8 14.67 1.52 1.79
N THR A 9 14.93 1.45 0.49
CA THR A 9 13.95 1.06 -0.51
C THR A 9 13.57 -0.37 -0.15
N MET A 10 12.51 -0.54 0.64
CA MET A 10 12.01 -1.84 1.06
C MET A 10 11.81 -2.69 -0.20
N SER A 11 12.35 -3.90 -0.20
CA SER A 11 12.14 -4.85 -1.27
C SER A 11 10.64 -5.15 -1.42
N PRO A 12 10.18 -5.62 -2.60
CA PRO A 12 8.79 -6.04 -2.76
C PRO A 12 8.33 -7.05 -1.71
N ALA A 13 9.21 -7.97 -1.28
CA ALA A 13 8.90 -8.94 -0.24
C ALA A 13 8.68 -8.28 1.13
N GLU A 14 9.51 -7.31 1.52
CA GLU A 14 9.35 -6.56 2.77
C GLU A 14 8.10 -5.68 2.76
N ILE A 15 7.79 -5.05 1.62
CA ILE A 15 6.54 -4.29 1.44
C ILE A 15 5.34 -5.22 1.62
N MET A 16 5.36 -6.39 1.00
CA MET A 16 4.28 -7.38 1.15
C MET A 16 4.15 -7.89 2.58
N ALA A 17 5.26 -8.19 3.25
CA ALA A 17 5.27 -8.66 4.63
C ALA A 17 4.72 -7.61 5.61
N ARG A 18 5.01 -6.32 5.36
CA ARG A 18 4.66 -5.23 6.27
C ARG A 18 3.30 -4.58 5.99
N TYR A 19 2.92 -4.46 4.73
CA TYR A 19 1.75 -3.68 4.30
C TYR A 19 0.72 -4.49 3.51
N GLY A 20 1.03 -5.75 3.18
CA GLY A 20 0.15 -6.62 2.41
C GLY A 20 -1.17 -6.94 3.08
N CYS A 21 -2.10 -7.45 2.27
CA CYS A 21 -3.35 -8.03 2.72
C CYS A 21 -3.22 -9.56 2.62
N PRO A 22 -2.94 -10.29 3.72
CA PRO A 22 -2.84 -11.73 3.67
C PRO A 22 -4.19 -12.32 3.26
N ILE A 23 -4.19 -13.09 2.18
CA ILE A 23 -5.37 -13.77 1.64
C ILE A 23 -5.41 -15.18 2.24
N ASP A 24 -6.55 -15.56 2.80
CA ASP A 24 -6.80 -16.92 3.26
C ASP A 24 -7.04 -17.84 2.05
N PRO A 25 -6.16 -18.83 1.78
CA PRO A 25 -6.35 -19.76 0.68
C PRO A 25 -7.71 -20.48 0.77
N GLU A 26 -8.16 -20.85 1.96
CA GLU A 26 -9.41 -21.60 2.16
C GLU A 26 -10.63 -20.80 1.69
N LYS A 27 -10.62 -19.48 1.94
CA LYS A 27 -11.68 -18.57 1.50
C LYS A 27 -11.66 -18.32 -0.01
N THR A 28 -10.61 -18.70 -0.73
CA THR A 28 -10.49 -18.49 -2.18
C THR A 28 -10.58 -19.77 -3.01
N ASN A 29 -10.61 -20.95 -2.36
CA ASN A 29 -10.61 -22.25 -3.05
C ASN A 29 -11.79 -22.44 -4.01
N HIS A 30 -12.93 -21.81 -3.70
CA HIS A 30 -14.15 -21.87 -4.52
C HIS A 30 -14.12 -20.94 -5.75
N LEU A 31 -13.16 -20.00 -5.82
CA LEU A 31 -13.08 -19.03 -6.89
C LEU A 31 -12.36 -19.58 -8.13
N PRO A 32 -12.73 -19.13 -9.34
CA PRO A 32 -11.95 -19.34 -10.55
C PRO A 32 -10.50 -18.87 -10.41
N PHE A 33 -9.59 -19.47 -11.18
CA PHE A 33 -8.17 -19.10 -11.17
C PHE A 33 -7.93 -17.61 -11.43
N SER A 34 -8.61 -17.03 -12.42
CA SER A 34 -8.50 -15.62 -12.79
C SER A 34 -8.90 -14.67 -11.66
N GLU A 35 -9.94 -15.01 -10.90
CA GLU A 35 -10.38 -14.22 -9.76
C GLU A 35 -9.40 -14.31 -8.60
N ARG A 36 -8.86 -15.51 -8.32
CA ARG A 36 -7.78 -15.67 -7.34
C ARG A 36 -6.56 -14.82 -7.70
N GLU A 37 -6.15 -14.87 -8.97
CA GLU A 37 -5.02 -14.08 -9.46
C GLU A 37 -5.29 -12.58 -9.29
N ALA A 38 -6.48 -12.09 -9.64
CA ALA A 38 -6.86 -10.70 -9.44
C ALA A 38 -6.78 -10.28 -7.96
N LEU A 39 -7.26 -11.10 -7.04
CA LEU A 39 -7.16 -10.85 -5.59
C LEU A 39 -5.69 -10.74 -5.13
N PHE A 40 -4.81 -11.61 -5.61
CA PHE A 40 -3.38 -11.51 -5.30
C PHE A 40 -2.75 -10.23 -5.88
N GLN A 41 -3.15 -9.80 -7.08
CA GLN A 41 -2.67 -8.55 -7.66
C GLN A 41 -3.18 -7.34 -6.88
N TYR A 42 -4.46 -7.32 -6.48
CA TYR A 42 -5.01 -6.26 -5.64
C TYR A 42 -4.29 -6.17 -4.29
N SER A 43 -4.01 -7.31 -3.65
CA SER A 43 -3.20 -7.34 -2.41
C SER A 43 -1.82 -6.73 -2.60
N LYS A 44 -1.13 -7.03 -3.71
CA LYS A 44 0.17 -6.42 -4.05
C LYS A 44 0.09 -4.91 -4.26
N MET A 45 -0.93 -4.44 -4.98
CA MET A 45 -1.15 -3.01 -5.23
C MET A 45 -1.43 -2.25 -3.93
N ILE A 46 -2.29 -2.80 -3.07
CA ILE A 46 -2.60 -2.23 -1.74
C ILE A 46 -1.32 -2.12 -0.90
N ALA A 47 -0.48 -3.16 -0.87
CA ALA A 47 0.77 -3.15 -0.11
C ALA A 47 1.70 -2.02 -0.57
N ARG A 48 1.88 -1.88 -1.89
CA ARG A 48 2.72 -0.84 -2.49
C ARG A 48 2.18 0.56 -2.17
N TRP A 49 0.89 0.78 -2.32
CA TRP A 49 0.27 2.08 -2.04
C TRP A 49 0.27 2.44 -0.56
N ARG A 50 0.17 1.47 0.34
CA ARG A 50 0.34 1.70 1.78
C ARG A 50 1.77 2.10 2.14
N ALA A 51 2.77 1.50 1.49
CA ALA A 51 4.16 1.93 1.65
C ALA A 51 4.36 3.36 1.16
N GLU A 52 3.88 3.69 -0.05
CA GLU A 52 3.95 5.05 -0.61
C GLU A 52 3.22 6.07 0.29
N LEU A 53 2.03 5.72 0.79
CA LEU A 53 1.27 6.54 1.72
C LEU A 53 2.08 6.85 2.98
N ARG A 54 2.76 5.85 3.54
CA ARG A 54 3.60 6.02 4.73
C ARG A 54 4.76 6.97 4.49
N ASP A 55 5.40 6.88 3.32
CA ASP A 55 6.52 7.75 2.95
C ASP A 55 6.06 9.21 2.77
N LEU A 56 4.89 9.43 2.13
CA LEU A 56 4.30 10.76 1.95
C LEU A 56 3.84 11.38 3.27
N GLU A 57 3.26 10.58 4.18
CA GLU A 57 2.90 11.04 5.53
C GLU A 57 4.16 11.43 6.34
N ALA A 58 5.26 10.70 6.18
CA ALA A 58 6.54 11.05 6.80
C ALA A 58 7.15 12.32 6.18
N GLU A 59 7.02 12.52 4.86
CA GLU A 59 7.45 13.75 4.18
C GLU A 59 6.68 14.97 4.71
N LEU A 60 5.34 14.89 4.80
CA LEU A 60 4.52 15.98 5.36
C LEU A 60 4.84 16.27 6.83
N ALA A 61 5.10 15.25 7.63
CA ALA A 61 5.46 15.45 9.04
C ALA A 61 6.83 16.15 9.18
N ALA A 62 7.76 15.90 8.25
CA ALA A 62 9.09 16.50 8.25
C ALA A 62 9.11 17.94 7.70
N ASP A 63 8.24 18.27 6.75
CA ASP A 63 8.12 19.61 6.16
C ASP A 63 6.66 19.98 5.86
N PRO A 64 5.90 20.42 6.89
CA PRO A 64 4.46 20.66 6.79
C PRO A 64 4.09 21.92 5.98
N PHE A 65 5.06 22.76 5.60
CA PHE A 65 4.83 23.98 4.81
C PHE A 65 5.71 24.02 3.55
N GLY A 66 6.32 22.89 3.16
CA GLY A 66 7.17 22.79 2.00
C GLY A 66 6.44 23.11 0.69
N GLY A 67 7.18 23.52 -0.34
CA GLY A 67 6.61 23.88 -1.65
C GLY A 67 5.83 22.77 -2.37
N ARG A 68 5.89 21.52 -1.88
CA ARG A 68 5.12 20.38 -2.37
C ARG A 68 3.90 20.02 -1.52
N TYR A 69 3.62 20.74 -0.43
CA TYR A 69 2.56 20.42 0.54
C TYR A 69 1.23 20.03 -0.12
N HIS A 70 0.68 20.91 -0.97
CA HIS A 70 -0.61 20.67 -1.63
C HIS A 70 -0.61 19.44 -2.53
N SER A 71 0.46 19.22 -3.31
CA SER A 71 0.58 18.02 -4.15
C SER A 71 0.70 16.74 -3.31
N THR A 72 1.42 16.78 -2.19
CA THR A 72 1.59 15.63 -1.29
C THR A 72 0.28 15.28 -0.60
N VAL A 73 -0.46 16.27 -0.08
CA VAL A 73 -1.79 16.06 0.52
C VAL A 73 -2.76 15.45 -0.49
N ARG A 74 -2.84 16.02 -1.70
CA ARG A 74 -3.69 15.49 -2.77
C ARG A 74 -3.34 14.03 -3.09
N ARG A 75 -2.05 13.71 -3.22
CA ARG A 75 -1.61 12.34 -3.50
C ARG A 75 -1.99 11.37 -2.38
N ILE A 76 -1.89 11.78 -1.13
CA ILE A 76 -2.31 10.99 0.03
C ILE A 76 -3.81 10.68 -0.04
N GLU A 77 -4.64 11.68 -0.34
CA GLU A 77 -6.09 11.49 -0.49
C GLU A 77 -6.42 10.51 -1.63
N GLU A 78 -5.77 10.66 -2.79
CA GLU A 78 -5.91 9.75 -3.92
C GLU A 78 -5.53 8.30 -3.55
N LEU A 79 -4.38 8.10 -2.89
CA LEU A 79 -3.95 6.77 -2.45
C LEU A 79 -4.93 6.15 -1.44
N ARG A 80 -5.44 6.92 -0.48
CA ARG A 80 -6.44 6.44 0.48
C ARG A 80 -7.72 5.98 -0.21
N ALA A 81 -8.19 6.74 -1.21
CA ALA A 81 -9.37 6.38 -1.99
C ALA A 81 -9.14 5.08 -2.81
N LEU A 82 -8.00 4.98 -3.51
CA LEU A 82 -7.64 3.80 -4.30
C LEU A 82 -7.48 2.55 -3.43
N ILE A 83 -6.80 2.67 -2.29
CA ILE A 83 -6.67 1.58 -1.31
C ILE A 83 -8.05 1.16 -0.82
N GLY A 84 -8.91 2.09 -0.42
CA GLY A 84 -10.26 1.79 0.05
C GLY A 84 -11.09 1.04 -1.00
N ALA A 85 -11.03 1.49 -2.26
CA ALA A 85 -11.74 0.88 -3.38
C ALA A 85 -11.25 -0.54 -3.72
N LEU A 86 -9.95 -0.84 -3.62
CA LEU A 86 -9.47 -2.21 -3.84
C LEU A 86 -9.66 -3.10 -2.61
N PHE A 87 -9.51 -2.53 -1.42
CA PHE A 87 -9.58 -3.27 -0.16
C PHE A 87 -10.96 -3.91 0.05
N GLN A 88 -12.05 -3.31 -0.42
CA GLN A 88 -13.39 -3.90 -0.34
C GLN A 88 -13.49 -5.27 -1.04
N PHE A 89 -12.73 -5.51 -2.11
CA PHE A 89 -12.71 -6.79 -2.82
C PHE A 89 -11.85 -7.83 -2.11
N VAL A 90 -10.78 -7.38 -1.44
CA VAL A 90 -9.82 -8.25 -0.77
C VAL A 90 -10.31 -8.65 0.64
N ARG A 91 -10.94 -7.73 1.37
CA ARG A 91 -11.35 -7.89 2.78
C ARG A 91 -12.13 -9.18 3.09
N PRO A 92 -13.10 -9.64 2.26
CA PRO A 92 -13.85 -10.87 2.56
C PRO A 92 -12.98 -12.13 2.62
N TYR A 93 -11.84 -12.11 1.93
CA TYR A 93 -10.92 -13.23 1.80
C TYR A 93 -9.74 -13.16 2.75
N GLN A 94 -9.67 -12.16 3.62
CA GLN A 94 -8.66 -12.09 4.67
C GLN A 94 -9.08 -12.92 5.89
N ARG A 95 -8.12 -13.43 6.66
CA ARG A 95 -8.39 -14.12 7.94
C ARG A 95 -8.96 -13.17 8.97
#